data_AF-A0A2A3LB64-F1
#
_entry.id   AF-A0A2A3LB64-F1
#
_cell.length_a   1.000
_cell.length_b   1.000
_cell.length_c   1.000
_cell.angle_alpha   90.00
_cell.angle_beta   90.00
_cell.angle_gamma   90.00
#
_symmetry.space_group_name_H-M   'P 1'
#
loop_
_entity.id
_entity.type
_entity.pdbx_description
1 polymer ?
#
loop_
_entity_poly.entity_id
_entity_poly.type
_entity_poly.pdbx_seq_one_letter_code
_entity_poly.pdbx_strand_id
1 'polypeptide(L)'
;MARRRTPPRRQRPLGPPPALRRVEVGPDGHDYEVRPIAAARAVKTYRCPGCDHEIRSGAAHLVVWPIEPTLGGAEDRRHWHTGCWAHRATRGPTRRWS
;
A
#
# COMPACT_ATOMS: atom_id res chain seq x y z
N MET A 1 -24.93 3.29 -54.91
CA MET A 1 -25.11 2.61 -53.59
C MET A 1 -23.76 2.55 -52.89
N ALA A 2 -23.52 3.39 -51.88
CA ALA A 2 -22.23 3.46 -51.18
C ALA A 2 -22.16 2.41 -50.06
N ARG A 3 -21.26 1.42 -50.19
CA ARG A 3 -21.00 0.42 -49.15
C ARG A 3 -20.28 1.08 -47.98
N ARG A 4 -20.99 1.30 -46.86
CA ARG A 4 -20.40 1.79 -45.59
C ARG A 4 -19.44 0.72 -45.06
N ARG A 5 -18.15 1.07 -44.95
CA ARG A 5 -17.11 0.22 -44.33
C ARG A 5 -17.25 0.30 -42.81
N THR A 6 -17.50 -0.82 -42.16
CA THR A 6 -17.58 -0.95 -40.69
C THR A 6 -16.18 -0.77 -40.08
N PRO A 7 -15.99 0.07 -39.04
CA PRO A 7 -14.69 0.24 -38.41
C PRO A 7 -14.30 -1.01 -37.60
N PRO A 8 -12.99 -1.33 -37.49
CA PRO A 8 -12.54 -2.49 -36.71
C PRO A 8 -12.81 -2.27 -35.22
N ARG A 9 -13.32 -3.33 -34.60
CA ARG A 9 -13.62 -3.43 -33.17
C ARG A 9 -12.33 -3.16 -32.39
N ARG A 10 -12.26 -2.05 -31.64
CA ARG A 10 -11.15 -1.74 -30.73
C ARG A 10 -10.94 -2.94 -29.81
N GLN A 11 -9.83 -3.65 -30.00
CA GLN A 11 -9.39 -4.67 -29.07
C GLN A 11 -9.06 -3.95 -27.76
N ARG A 12 -9.83 -4.26 -26.72
CA ARG A 12 -9.64 -3.73 -25.38
C ARG A 12 -8.32 -4.33 -24.88
N PRO A 13 -7.31 -3.53 -24.50
CA PRO A 13 -6.07 -4.06 -23.96
C PRO A 13 -6.40 -4.96 -22.77
N LEU A 14 -5.80 -6.17 -22.75
CA LEU A 14 -5.82 -7.03 -21.58
C LEU A 14 -5.35 -6.19 -20.38
N GLY A 15 -6.11 -6.23 -19.29
CA GLY A 15 -5.79 -5.45 -18.09
C GLY A 15 -4.38 -5.75 -17.58
N PRO A 16 -3.80 -4.87 -16.75
CA PRO A 16 -2.47 -5.10 -16.21
C PRO A 16 -2.40 -6.49 -15.53
N PRO A 17 -1.24 -7.18 -15.62
CA PRO A 17 -1.07 -8.48 -14.96
C PRO A 17 -1.39 -8.35 -13.46
N PRO A 18 -1.84 -9.45 -12.82
CA PRO A 18 -2.10 -9.43 -11.38
C PRO A 18 -0.88 -8.87 -10.67
N ALA A 19 -1.08 -7.82 -9.87
CA ALA A 19 -0.01 -7.20 -9.13
C ALA A 19 0.64 -8.28 -8.26
N LEU A 20 1.89 -8.62 -8.55
CA LEU A 20 2.69 -9.50 -7.71
C LEU A 20 2.57 -9.01 -6.27
N ARG A 21 2.16 -9.91 -5.37
CA ARG A 21 2.09 -9.61 -3.93
C ARG A 21 3.51 -9.20 -3.50
N ARG A 22 3.67 -7.93 -3.13
CA ARG A 22 4.93 -7.42 -2.61
C ARG A 22 5.01 -7.82 -1.15
N VAL A 23 5.89 -8.77 -0.85
CA VAL A 23 6.17 -9.23 0.51
C VAL A 23 7.51 -8.68 0.96
N GLU A 24 7.56 -8.18 2.19
CA GLU A 24 8.77 -7.64 2.81
C GLU A 24 8.81 -8.00 4.30
N VAL A 25 10.02 -8.25 4.81
CA VAL A 25 10.26 -8.48 6.24
C VAL A 25 9.97 -7.21 7.03
N GLY A 26 9.17 -7.30 8.08
CA GLY A 26 8.76 -6.22 8.98
C GLY A 26 9.80 -5.87 10.07
N PRO A 27 9.50 -4.88 10.93
CA PRO A 27 10.40 -4.43 12.00
C PRO A 27 10.62 -5.46 13.12
N ASP A 28 9.73 -6.45 13.22
CA ASP A 28 9.74 -7.58 14.16
C ASP A 28 10.34 -8.86 13.55
N GLY A 29 10.74 -8.83 12.28
CA GLY A 29 11.33 -9.98 11.58
C GLY A 29 10.33 -10.91 10.90
N HIS A 30 9.02 -10.64 10.98
CA HIS A 30 8.00 -11.43 10.27
C HIS A 30 7.78 -10.93 8.84
N ASP A 31 7.17 -11.74 7.98
CA ASP A 31 6.83 -11.34 6.61
C ASP A 31 5.49 -10.57 6.56
N TYR A 32 5.49 -9.46 5.83
CA TYR A 32 4.33 -8.60 5.66
C TYR A 32 4.03 -8.39 4.18
N GLU A 33 2.74 -8.35 3.85
CA GLU A 33 2.31 -7.84 2.55
C GLU A 33 2.28 -6.32 2.59
N VAL A 34 2.85 -5.70 1.56
CA VAL A 34 3.00 -4.26 1.42
C VAL A 34 2.25 -3.79 0.18
N ARG A 35 1.23 -2.96 0.36
CA ARG A 35 0.45 -2.40 -0.74
C ARG A 35 0.56 -0.87 -0.80
N PRO A 36 0.98 -0.28 -1.94
CA PRO A 36 1.01 1.16 -2.08
C PRO A 36 -0.39 1.74 -2.24
N ILE A 37 -0.63 2.87 -1.57
CA ILE A 37 -1.82 3.70 -1.69
C ILE A 37 -1.41 5.03 -2.33
N ALA A 38 -1.97 5.29 -3.52
CA ALA A 38 -1.80 6.56 -4.20
C ALA A 38 -2.48 7.70 -3.40
N ALA A 39 -1.89 8.90 -3.46
CA ALA A 39 -2.41 10.12 -2.83
C ALA A 39 -3.91 10.34 -3.10
N ALA A 40 -4.35 10.18 -4.35
CA ALA A 40 -5.75 10.33 -4.75
C ALA A 40 -6.72 9.34 -4.08
N ARG A 41 -6.23 8.21 -3.56
CA ARG A 41 -7.03 7.20 -2.84
C ARG A 41 -6.92 7.33 -1.32
N ALA A 42 -6.01 8.17 -0.82
CA ALA A 42 -5.79 8.40 0.60
C ALA A 42 -6.83 9.39 1.16
N VAL A 43 -8.07 8.95 1.34
CA VAL A 43 -9.18 9.84 1.76
C VAL A 43 -9.35 9.94 3.29
N LYS A 44 -8.56 9.17 4.06
CA LYS A 44 -8.61 9.14 5.53
C LYS A 44 -7.24 9.47 6.11
N THR A 45 -7.25 10.04 7.31
CA THR A 45 -6.04 10.26 8.12
C THR A 45 -5.76 9.01 8.96
N TYR A 46 -4.50 8.58 8.99
CA TYR A 46 -4.04 7.44 9.78
C TYR A 46 -2.81 7.83 10.61
N ARG A 47 -2.44 7.01 11.59
CA ARG A 47 -1.22 7.20 12.40
C ARG A 47 -0.15 6.20 11.99
N CYS A 48 1.06 6.69 11.70
CA CYS A 48 2.16 5.84 11.27
C CYS A 48 2.89 5.21 12.47
N PRO A 49 3.02 3.87 12.55
CA PRO A 49 3.72 3.23 13.68
C PRO A 49 5.22 3.58 13.78
N GLY A 50 5.89 3.83 12.65
CA GLY A 50 7.34 4.07 12.62
C GLY A 50 7.78 5.46 13.10
N CYS A 51 6.89 6.45 13.10
CA CYS A 51 7.22 7.82 13.54
C CYS A 51 6.16 8.45 14.45
N ASP A 52 5.04 7.77 14.68
CA ASP A 52 3.91 8.22 15.48
C ASP A 52 3.21 9.50 14.96
N HIS A 53 3.57 9.95 13.75
CA HIS A 53 2.96 11.10 13.07
C HIS A 53 1.79 10.68 12.19
N GLU A 54 0.93 11.65 11.90
CA GLU A 54 -0.22 11.45 11.02
C GLU A 54 0.22 11.31 9.54
N ILE A 55 -0.42 10.37 8.87
CA ILE A 55 -0.52 10.26 7.42
C ILE A 55 -1.83 10.96 7.06
N ARG A 56 -1.73 12.21 6.60
CA ARG A 56 -2.91 13.01 6.23
C ARG A 56 -3.58 12.47 4.97
N SER A 57 -4.86 12.82 4.80
CA SER A 57 -5.54 12.62 3.52
C SER A 57 -4.76 13.31 2.38
N GLY A 58 -4.78 12.70 1.20
CA GLY A 58 -3.99 13.12 0.05
C GLY A 58 -2.51 12.73 0.11
N ALA A 59 -2.01 12.12 1.19
CA ALA A 59 -0.63 11.65 1.25
C ALA A 59 -0.50 10.22 0.70
N ALA A 60 0.40 10.02 -0.26
CA ALA A 60 0.76 8.68 -0.72
C ALA A 60 1.50 7.92 0.39
N HIS A 61 1.10 6.68 0.64
CA HIS A 61 1.60 5.88 1.76
C HIS A 61 1.46 4.39 1.48
N LEU A 62 1.90 3.54 2.41
CA LEU A 62 1.82 2.09 2.32
C LEU A 62 0.82 1.55 3.34
N VAL A 63 0.05 0.55 2.94
CA VAL A 63 -0.72 -0.30 3.86
C VAL A 63 0.00 -1.62 3.97
N VAL A 64 0.25 -2.04 5.20
CA VAL A 64 1.10 -3.18 5.52
C VAL A 64 0.39 -4.06 6.53
N TRP A 65 0.42 -5.38 6.34
CA TRP A 65 -0.19 -6.34 7.26
C TRP A 65 0.55 -7.68 7.25
N PRO A 66 0.57 -8.44 8.37
CA PRO A 66 1.25 -9.73 8.43
C PRO A 66 0.68 -10.70 7.40
N ILE A 67 1.53 -11.53 6.79
CA ILE A 67 1.03 -12.62 5.93
C ILE A 67 0.44 -13.77 6.75
N GLU A 68 1.00 -13.99 7.94
CA GLU A 68 0.61 -15.07 8.85
C GLU A 68 -0.72 -14.74 9.54
N PRO A 69 -1.76 -15.59 9.40
CA PRO A 69 -3.05 -15.37 10.04
C PRO A 69 -2.97 -15.32 11.57
N THR A 70 -2.01 -16.04 12.16
CA THR A 70 -1.76 -16.08 13.61
C THR A 70 -1.30 -14.73 14.17
N LEU A 71 -0.73 -13.86 13.34
CA LEU A 71 -0.31 -12.50 13.68
C LEU A 71 -1.40 -11.45 13.39
N GLY A 72 -2.58 -11.87 12.92
CA GLY A 72 -3.73 -11.00 12.63
C GLY A 72 -4.04 -10.85 11.13
N GLY A 73 -3.15 -11.27 10.24
CA GLY A 73 -3.41 -11.28 8.79
C GLY A 73 -3.87 -9.92 8.25
N ALA A 74 -4.81 -9.93 7.31
CA ALA A 74 -5.36 -8.72 6.68
C ALA A 74 -6.20 -7.83 7.62
N GLU A 75 -6.54 -8.29 8.81
CA GLU A 75 -7.27 -7.48 9.79
C GLU A 75 -6.33 -6.51 10.53
N ASP A 76 -5.05 -6.87 10.72
CA ASP A 76 -4.05 -5.99 11.36
C ASP A 76 -3.37 -5.04 10.35
N ARG A 77 -4.17 -4.40 9.48
CA ARG A 77 -3.67 -3.44 8.49
C ARG A 77 -3.19 -2.15 9.14
N ARG A 78 -1.89 -1.89 9.02
CA ARG A 78 -1.21 -0.69 9.52
C ARG A 78 -0.81 0.22 8.36
N HIS A 79 -0.91 1.52 8.57
CA HIS A 79 -0.62 2.52 7.55
C HIS A 79 0.73 3.17 7.86
N TRP A 80 1.64 3.15 6.89
CA TRP A 80 3.02 3.64 7.04
C TRP A 80 3.34 4.69 5.99
N HIS A 81 4.05 5.76 6.35
CA HIS A 81 4.70 6.56 5.32
C HIS A 81 5.71 5.68 4.57
N THR A 82 5.87 5.89 3.26
CA THR A 82 6.81 5.13 2.43
C THR A 82 8.23 5.15 2.99
N GLY A 83 8.70 6.31 3.43
CA GLY A 83 10.03 6.46 4.05
C GLY A 83 10.15 5.80 5.42
N CYS A 84 9.06 5.75 6.21
CA CYS A 84 9.05 5.04 7.50
C CYS A 84 9.20 3.53 7.29
N TRP A 85 8.46 2.97 6.32
CA TRP A 85 8.56 1.55 6.01
C TRP A 85 9.95 1.18 5.46
N ALA A 86 10.50 2.00 4.56
CA ALA A 86 11.85 1.75 4.01
C ALA A 86 12.94 1.68 5.09
N HIS A 87 12.79 2.43 6.19
CA HIS A 87 13.73 2.48 7.31
C HIS A 87 13.19 1.78 8.57
N ARG A 88 12.19 0.91 8.45
CA ARG A 88 11.48 0.29 9.59
C ARG A 88 12.39 -0.45 10.58
N ALA A 89 13.53 -0.97 10.12
CA ALA A 89 14.49 -1.68 10.98
C ALA A 89 15.24 -0.73 11.94
N THR A 90 15.35 0.55 11.59
CA THR A 90 16.14 1.54 12.34
C THR A 90 15.31 2.74 12.79
N ARG A 91 14.09 2.90 12.29
CA ARG A 91 13.21 4.03 12.57
C ARG A 91 12.14 3.63 13.57
N GLY A 92 12.12 4.33 14.69
CA GLY A 92 11.05 4.29 15.68
C GLY A 92 10.73 5.70 16.21
N PRO A 93 9.61 5.86 16.93
CA PRO A 93 9.26 7.14 17.57
C PRO A 93 10.40 7.62 18.46
N THR A 94 11.04 8.74 18.10
CA THR A 94 12.23 9.25 18.80
C THR A 94 11.92 9.87 20.16
N ARG A 95 10.66 10.22 20.41
CA ARG A 95 10.17 10.69 21.72
C ARG A 95 8.81 10.07 21.99
N ARG A 96 8.75 9.19 22.98
CA ARG A 96 7.49 8.75 23.60
C ARG A 96 7.28 9.67 24.78
N TRP A 97 6.36 10.63 24.65
CA TRP A 97 5.92 11.42 25.80
C TRP A 97 5.11 10.47 26.69
N SER A 98 5.60 10.24 27.90
CA SER A 98 4.87 9.52 28.97
C SER A 98 3.91 10.46 29.67
#